data_AF-A0A937X493-F1
#
_entry.id   AF-A0A937X493-F1
#
_cell.length_a   1.000
_cell.length_b   1.000
_cell.length_c   1.000
_cell.angle_alpha   90.00
_cell.angle_beta   90.00
_cell.angle_gamma   90.00
#
_symmetry.space_group_name_H-M   'P 1'
#
loop_
_entity.id
_entity.type
_entity.pdbx_description
1 polymer ?
#
loop_
_entity_poly.entity_id
_entity_poly.type
_entity_poly.pdbx_seq_one_letter_code
_entity_poly.pdbx_strand_id
1 'polypeptide(L)'
;MKLRDKEAHVWFRVKNPKTGEEWQEEPGRYFTKRQVQKMGTRPDMMLQFAHFLANEYQKIGYPDVEVYAETEVSLNGRARQKLIDPETDLAAQPRTLSAARWIVPLTQPLGNGGAGHAASKEEDGGE
;
A
#
# COMPACT_ATOMS: atom_id res chain seq x y z
N MET A 1 -10.25 -22.72 6.11
CA MET A 1 -10.21 -21.49 6.94
C MET A 1 -8.97 -20.69 6.54
N LYS A 2 -9.10 -19.45 6.06
CA LYS A 2 -7.94 -18.59 5.75
C LYS A 2 -7.53 -17.86 7.03
N LEU A 3 -6.47 -18.33 7.69
CA LEU A 3 -6.06 -17.75 8.98
C LEU A 3 -5.29 -16.43 8.81
N ARG A 4 -4.57 -16.24 7.69
CA ARG A 4 -3.68 -15.10 7.43
C ARG A 4 -3.50 -14.77 5.94
N ASP A 5 -4.51 -15.04 5.14
CA ASP A 5 -4.42 -14.72 3.72
C ASP A 5 -4.49 -13.21 3.50
N LYS A 6 -3.57 -12.69 2.70
CA LYS A 6 -3.46 -11.26 2.42
C LYS A 6 -3.18 -11.05 0.95
N GLU A 7 -3.96 -10.17 0.35
CA GLU A 7 -3.75 -9.67 -1.00
C GLU A 7 -3.48 -8.18 -0.91
N ALA A 8 -2.52 -7.69 -1.69
CA ALA A 8 -2.10 -6.30 -1.63
C ALA A 8 -1.79 -5.75 -3.03
N HIS A 9 -2.23 -4.53 -3.27
CA HIS A 9 -1.72 -3.66 -4.33
C HIS A 9 -0.99 -2.50 -3.65
N VAL A 10 0.19 -2.17 -4.15
CA VAL A 10 1.04 -1.15 -3.56
C VAL A 10 1.86 -0.46 -4.64
N TRP A 11 1.89 0.86 -4.59
CA TRP A 11 2.78 1.72 -5.35
C TRP A 11 3.25 2.86 -4.45
N PHE A 12 4.26 3.60 -4.87
CA PHE A 12 4.88 4.65 -4.08
C PHE A 12 4.86 5.97 -4.83
N ARG A 13 4.56 7.03 -4.10
CA ARG A 13 4.62 8.41 -4.59
C ARG A 13 5.88 9.04 -4.03
N VAL A 14 6.80 9.42 -4.91
CA VAL A 14 8.04 10.11 -4.55
C VAL A 14 7.86 11.57 -4.92
N LYS A 15 8.10 12.49 -3.99
CA LYS A 15 7.87 13.92 -4.19
C LYS A 15 9.11 14.71 -3.85
N ASN A 16 9.47 15.66 -4.72
CA ASN A 16 10.46 16.68 -4.39
C ASN A 16 9.72 17.86 -3.72
N PRO A 17 9.90 18.09 -2.41
CA PRO A 17 9.18 19.13 -1.70
C PRO A 17 9.59 20.55 -2.13
N LYS A 18 10.77 20.73 -2.75
CA LYS A 18 11.27 22.04 -3.19
C LYS A 18 10.67 22.49 -4.52
N THR A 19 10.51 21.57 -5.46
CA THR A 19 10.01 21.85 -6.81
C THR A 19 8.53 21.51 -6.98
N GLY A 20 8.00 20.63 -6.13
CA GLY A 20 6.66 20.06 -6.27
C GLY A 20 6.59 18.93 -7.31
N GLU A 21 7.70 18.54 -7.91
CA GLU A 21 7.76 17.41 -8.83
C GLU A 21 7.41 16.11 -8.11
N GLU A 22 6.72 15.23 -8.82
CA GLU A 22 6.23 13.98 -8.27
C GLU A 22 6.43 12.84 -9.27
N TRP A 23 6.80 11.67 -8.77
CA TRP A 23 7.01 10.45 -9.53
C TRP A 23 6.29 9.28 -8.89
N GLN A 24 5.70 8.43 -9.73
CA GLN A 24 5.09 7.18 -9.32
C GLN A 24 6.10 6.04 -9.50
N GLU A 25 6.42 5.36 -8.40
CA GLU A 25 7.30 4.19 -8.38
C GLU A 25 6.52 2.90 -8.13
N GLU A 26 6.70 1.97 -9.06
CA GLU A 26 6.11 0.65 -9.01
C GLU A 26 7.14 -0.36 -8.49
N PRO A 27 6.90 -1.01 -7.34
CA PRO A 27 7.83 -1.99 -6.76
C PRO A 27 8.20 -3.13 -7.71
N GLY A 28 7.33 -3.45 -8.67
CA GLY A 28 7.60 -4.45 -9.72
C GLY A 28 8.79 -4.13 -10.63
N ARG A 29 9.28 -2.88 -10.63
CA ARG A 29 10.52 -2.49 -11.33
C ARG A 29 11.79 -2.93 -10.61
N TYR A 30 11.71 -3.16 -9.29
CA TYR A 30 12.84 -3.48 -8.42
C TYR A 30 12.80 -4.91 -7.88
N PHE A 31 11.61 -5.48 -7.78
CA PHE A 31 11.37 -6.75 -7.14
C PHE A 31 10.65 -7.73 -8.06
N THR A 32 10.92 -9.01 -7.87
CA THR A 32 10.10 -10.08 -8.46
C THR A 32 8.66 -10.01 -7.94
N LYS A 33 7.70 -10.51 -8.70
CA LYS A 33 6.28 -10.59 -8.29
C LYS A 33 6.09 -11.16 -6.88
N ARG A 34 6.85 -12.21 -6.52
CA ARG A 34 6.80 -12.84 -5.20
C ARG A 34 7.29 -11.91 -4.08
N GLN A 35 8.34 -11.13 -4.34
CA GLN A 35 8.85 -10.14 -3.39
C GLN A 35 7.87 -8.97 -3.22
N VAL A 36 7.25 -8.50 -4.31
CA VAL A 36 6.19 -7.47 -4.26
C VAL A 36 5.02 -7.93 -3.40
N GLN A 37 4.52 -9.15 -3.60
CA GLN A 37 3.45 -9.72 -2.75
C GLN A 37 3.85 -9.78 -1.27
N LYS A 38 5.09 -10.16 -0.98
CA LYS A 38 5.60 -10.23 0.39
C LYS A 38 5.72 -8.85 1.03
N MET A 39 6.22 -7.86 0.29
CA MET A 39 6.35 -6.47 0.74
C MET A 39 4.98 -5.81 0.92
N GLY A 40 4.06 -5.98 -0.03
CA GLY A 40 2.73 -5.38 -0.04
C GLY A 40 1.86 -5.75 1.16
N THR A 41 2.22 -6.80 1.91
CA THR A 41 1.49 -7.26 3.09
C THR A 41 2.22 -6.97 4.41
N ARG A 42 3.36 -6.27 4.35
CA ARG A 42 4.31 -6.06 5.46
C ARG A 42 4.78 -4.59 5.53
N PRO A 43 4.27 -3.81 6.48
CA PRO A 43 4.64 -2.40 6.67
C PRO A 43 6.15 -2.14 6.79
N ASP A 44 6.89 -2.96 7.55
CA ASP A 44 8.36 -2.80 7.69
C ASP A 44 9.10 -2.94 6.35
N MET A 45 8.61 -3.79 5.43
CA MET A 45 9.24 -3.90 4.11
C MET A 45 8.90 -2.70 3.21
N MET A 46 7.71 -2.11 3.36
CA MET A 46 7.36 -0.86 2.67
C MET A 46 8.22 0.30 3.16
N LEU A 47 8.45 0.39 4.48
CA LEU A 47 9.34 1.38 5.07
C LEU A 47 10.78 1.23 4.53
N GLN A 48 11.31 0.00 4.51
CA GLN A 48 12.63 -0.26 3.95
C GLN A 48 12.70 0.13 2.46
N PHE A 49 11.65 -0.13 1.69
CA PHE A 49 11.61 0.25 0.28
C PHE A 49 11.53 1.77 0.10
N ALA A 50 10.80 2.49 0.97
CA ALA A 50 10.78 3.94 0.97
C ALA A 50 12.18 4.55 1.23
N HIS A 51 12.93 4.02 2.20
CA HIS A 51 14.33 4.41 2.44
C HIS A 51 15.23 4.09 1.25
N PHE A 52 15.02 2.94 0.60
CA PHE A 52 15.74 2.59 -0.62
C PHE A 52 15.47 3.60 -1.74
N LEU A 53 14.20 3.93 -2.01
CA LEU A 53 13.82 4.93 -3.02
C LEU A 53 14.45 6.29 -2.72
N ALA A 54 14.38 6.76 -1.47
CA ALA A 54 14.98 8.04 -1.09
C ALA A 54 16.49 8.07 -1.38
N ASN A 55 17.20 6.97 -1.10
CA ASN A 55 18.63 6.85 -1.41
C ASN A 55 18.91 6.79 -2.92
N GLU A 56 18.06 6.15 -3.72
CA GLU A 56 18.21 6.12 -5.18
C GLU A 56 18.02 7.52 -5.79
N TYR A 57 17.00 8.25 -5.34
CA TYR A 57 16.74 9.62 -5.75
C TYR A 57 17.87 10.58 -5.33
N GLN A 58 18.45 10.38 -4.14
CA GLN A 58 19.62 11.13 -3.71
C GLN A 58 20.80 10.96 -4.66
N LYS A 59 21.07 9.74 -5.14
CA LYS A 59 22.19 9.45 -6.06
C LYS A 59 22.04 10.14 -7.42
N ILE A 60 20.82 10.45 -7.85
CA ILE A 60 20.54 11.11 -9.12
C ILE A 60 20.25 12.61 -8.97
N GLY A 61 20.50 13.19 -7.80
CA GLY A 61 20.47 14.64 -7.58
C GLY A 61 19.26 15.18 -6.79
N TYR A 62 18.42 14.31 -6.22
CA TYR A 62 17.27 14.70 -5.39
C TYR A 62 17.47 14.26 -3.93
N PRO A 63 18.21 15.04 -3.11
CA PRO A 63 18.64 14.59 -1.77
C PRO A 63 17.54 14.54 -0.71
N ASP A 64 16.43 15.24 -0.92
CA ASP A 64 15.41 15.50 0.12
C ASP A 64 14.01 15.08 -0.34
N VAL A 65 13.88 13.95 -1.05
CA VAL A 65 12.56 13.48 -1.49
C VAL A 65 11.74 12.91 -0.34
N GLU A 66 10.43 13.17 -0.39
CA GLU A 66 9.42 12.55 0.47
C GLU A 66 8.90 11.30 -0.24
N VAL A 67 8.65 10.21 0.50
CA VAL A 67 8.18 8.95 -0.07
C VAL A 67 6.94 8.46 0.67
N TYR A 68 5.82 8.41 -0.06
CA TYR A 68 4.51 7.99 0.45
C TYR A 68 4.12 6.64 -0.13
N ALA A 69 3.51 5.77 0.68
CA ALA A 69 3.04 4.46 0.24
C ALA A 69 1.53 4.47 0.02
N GLU A 70 1.12 4.10 -1.18
CA GLU A 70 -0.27 3.93 -1.55
C GLU A 70 -0.62 2.45 -1.53
N THR A 71 -1.52 2.07 -0.63
CA THR A 71 -1.78 0.65 -0.35
C THR A 71 -3.25 0.30 -0.46
N GLU A 72 -3.55 -0.86 -1.03
CA GLU A 72 -4.87 -1.49 -0.94
C GLU A 72 -4.70 -2.94 -0.52
N VAL A 73 -5.08 -3.25 0.73
CA VAL A 73 -4.84 -4.57 1.32
C VAL A 73 -6.15 -5.20 1.75
N SER A 74 -6.37 -6.44 1.35
CA SER A 74 -7.41 -7.32 1.89
C SER A 74 -6.78 -8.30 2.87
N LEU A 75 -7.43 -8.51 4.02
CA LEU A 75 -7.06 -9.51 5.02
C LEU A 75 -8.20 -10.51 5.18
N ASN A 76 -7.93 -11.78 4.86
CA ASN A 76 -8.87 -12.89 4.95
C ASN A 76 -10.19 -12.63 4.18
N GLY A 77 -10.11 -12.04 2.99
CA GLY A 77 -11.27 -11.81 2.11
C GLY A 77 -12.17 -10.63 2.49
N ARG A 78 -11.74 -9.78 3.44
CA ARG A 78 -12.42 -8.51 3.74
C ARG A 78 -12.33 -7.55 2.55
N ALA A 79 -13.20 -6.54 2.53
CA ALA A 79 -13.04 -5.39 1.65
C ALA A 79 -11.62 -4.79 1.81
N ARG A 80 -11.06 -4.31 0.68
CA ARG A 80 -9.74 -3.69 0.68
C ARG A 80 -9.76 -2.39 1.46
N GLN A 81 -8.67 -2.09 2.15
CA GLN A 81 -8.45 -0.82 2.82
C GLN A 81 -6.97 -0.43 2.79
N LYS A 82 -6.68 0.82 3.16
CA LYS A 82 -5.30 1.27 3.36
C LYS A 82 -4.66 0.52 4.52
N LEU A 83 -3.42 0.08 4.33
CA LEU A 83 -2.59 -0.48 5.41
C LEU A 83 -1.66 0.58 6.01
N ILE A 84 -1.20 1.50 5.16
CA ILE A 84 -0.34 2.63 5.52
C ILE A 84 -1.13 3.92 5.30
N ASP A 85 -0.92 4.90 6.18
CA ASP A 85 -1.42 6.26 6.00
C ASP A 85 -0.74 6.91 4.77
N PRO A 86 -1.50 7.24 3.70
CA PRO A 86 -0.94 7.77 2.46
C PRO A 86 -0.32 9.17 2.60
N GLU A 87 -0.62 9.88 3.69
CA GLU A 87 -0.08 11.23 3.95
C GLU A 87 1.18 11.21 4.82
N THR A 88 1.63 10.03 5.26
CA THR A 88 2.89 9.91 6.01
C THR A 88 4.07 9.77 5.06
N ASP A 89 5.04 10.69 5.14
CA ASP A 89 6.35 10.48 4.54
C ASP A 89 7.09 9.37 5.30
N LEU A 90 7.22 8.21 4.65
CA LEU A 90 7.92 7.04 5.16
C LEU A 90 9.44 7.22 5.14
N ALA A 91 9.98 8.05 4.27
CA ALA A 91 11.42 8.29 4.21
C ALA A 91 11.93 8.93 5.52
N ALA A 92 11.13 9.81 6.13
CA ALA A 92 11.41 10.40 7.44
C ALA A 92 11.13 9.50 8.65
N GLN A 93 10.46 8.35 8.49
CA GLN A 93 10.12 7.50 9.64
C GLN A 93 11.30 6.60 10.06
N PRO A 94 11.58 6.50 11.37
CA PRO A 94 12.63 5.63 11.86
C PRO A 94 12.19 4.17 11.82
N ARG A 95 13.13 3.28 11.51
CA ARG A 95 12.90 1.85 11.61
C ARG A 95 13.07 1.39 13.06
N THR A 96 11.98 1.01 13.71
CA THR A 96 11.94 0.64 15.13
C THR A 96 11.07 -0.59 15.37
N LEU A 97 11.21 -1.21 16.54
CA LEU A 97 10.34 -2.33 16.96
C LEU A 97 9.03 -1.85 17.63
N SER A 98 8.89 -0.56 17.91
CA SER A 98 7.68 0.02 18.51
C SER A 98 6.53 0.08 17.52
N ALA A 99 5.31 0.20 18.04
CA ALA A 99 4.12 0.41 17.22
C ALA A 99 4.26 1.71 16.40
N ALA A 100 4.22 1.56 15.08
CA ALA A 100 4.24 2.68 14.15
C ALA A 100 2.85 3.33 14.06
N ARG A 101 2.80 4.66 14.17
CA ARG A 101 1.55 5.44 14.09
C ARG A 101 0.98 5.51 12.67
N TRP A 102 1.82 5.32 11.67
CA TRP A 102 1.47 5.37 10.24
C TRP A 102 0.90 4.05 9.71
N ILE A 103 0.75 3.02 10.56
CA ILE A 103 0.02 1.81 10.22
C ILE A 103 -1.44 2.00 10.61
N VAL A 104 -2.33 1.93 9.62
CA VAL A 104 -3.76 2.17 9.83
C VAL A 104 -4.43 0.95 10.47
N PRO A 105 -5.29 1.13 11.50
CA PRO A 105 -6.05 0.03 12.09
C PRO A 105 -6.97 -0.66 11.08
N LEU A 106 -7.14 -1.98 11.25
CA LEU A 106 -8.11 -2.75 10.47
C LEU A 106 -9.54 -2.39 10.90
N THR A 107 -10.28 -1.68 10.05
CA THR A 107 -11.67 -1.29 10.34
C THR A 107 -12.70 -2.11 9.58
N GLN A 108 -12.30 -2.70 8.45
CA GLN A 108 -13.24 -3.50 7.64
C GLN A 108 -13.69 -4.75 8.40
N PRO A 109 -15.01 -4.99 8.52
CA PRO A 109 -15.53 -6.16 9.19
C PRO A 109 -15.24 -7.43 8.38
N LEU A 110 -15.20 -8.59 9.05
CA LEU A 110 -15.30 -9.86 8.35
C LEU A 110 -16.66 -9.92 7.66
N GLY A 111 -16.67 -10.10 6.34
CA GLY A 111 -17.91 -10.41 5.64
C GLY A 111 -18.52 -11.68 6.25
N ASN A 112 -19.82 -11.67 6.53
CA ASN A 112 -20.53 -12.88 6.93
C ASN A 112 -20.37 -13.90 5.79
N GLY A 113 -19.69 -15.00 6.05
CA GLY A 113 -19.60 -16.11 5.11
C GLY A 113 -20.98 -16.71 4.88
N GLY A 114 -21.69 -16.23 3.86
CA GLY A 114 -22.98 -16.77 3.43
C GLY A 114 -23.96 -15.69 2.97
N ALA A 115 -23.84 -15.28 1.69
CA ALA A 115 -24.87 -14.68 0.81
C ALA A 115 -24.20 -13.75 -0.20
N GLY A 116 -23.41 -14.32 -1.12
CA GLY A 116 -22.82 -13.62 -2.27
C GLY A 116 -23.32 -14.16 -3.60
N HIS A 117 -24.53 -14.74 -3.63
CA HIS A 117 -25.32 -14.95 -4.84
C HIS A 117 -26.67 -14.28 -4.60
N ALA A 118 -26.70 -12.96 -4.70
CA ALA A 118 -27.93 -12.19 -4.74
C ALA A 118 -27.78 -11.11 -5.82
N ALA A 119 -28.23 -11.50 -7.01
CA ALA A 119 -28.93 -10.67 -7.98
C ALA A 119 -28.30 -9.32 -8.37
N SER A 120 -27.52 -9.32 -9.45
CA SER A 120 -27.65 -8.29 -10.47
C SER A 120 -29.00 -8.51 -11.17
N LYS A 121 -30.06 -7.94 -10.59
CA LYS A 121 -31.32 -7.70 -11.29
C LYS A 121 -31.15 -6.34 -11.95
N GLU A 122 -30.64 -6.31 -13.17
CA GLU A 122 -30.81 -5.16 -14.05
C GLU A 122 -32.17 -5.33 -14.72
N GLU A 123 -33.12 -4.53 -14.24
CA GLU A 123 -34.30 -4.12 -15.00
C GLU A 123 -33.85 -3.06 -16.01
N ASP A 124 -34.07 -3.32 -17.29
CA ASP A 124 -34.29 -2.33 -18.34
C ASP A 124 -35.25 -3.02 -19.33
N GLY A 125 -36.54 -2.66 -19.38
CA GLY A 125 -37.02 -1.52 -20.17
C GLY A 125 -36.89 -1.88 -21.66
N GLY A 126 -37.92 -2.34 -22.38
CA GLY A 126 -39.20 -1.67 -22.61
C GLY A 126 -39.25 -1.24 -24.08
N GLU A 127 -39.88 -2.06 -24.93
CA GLU A 127 -40.71 -1.80 -26.13
C GLU A 127 -40.69 -2.98 -27.11
#